data_AF-A0A381VAD1-F1
#
_entry.id   AF-A0A381VAD1-F1
#
_cell.length_a   1.000
_cell.length_b   1.000
_cell.length_c   1.000
_cell.angle_alpha   90.00
_cell.angle_beta   90.00
_cell.angle_gamma   90.00
#
_symmetry.space_group_name_H-M   'P 1'
#
loop_
_entity.id
_entity.type
_entity.pdbx_description
1 polymer ?
#
loop_
_entity_poly.entity_id
_entity_poly.type
_entity_poly.pdbx_seq_one_letter_code
_entity_poly.pdbx_strand_id
1 'polypeptide(L)'
;QDLKAVHGLDAETELANILSQEILAEINREVIRTIYFSAEHGAQHNTSTAGVFDLDVDSNGRWSVEKFKGLMFQVERDANAIAKSTRRGKGNLIICSSDVASALAMGGMMDASGIDDTGNTFVGTLNGRYKVYVDPYFSASATNFVCVGYKGSSAYDAGLFYCPYVPLQMVRAVGESSFQPKIGFKTRYGIVSNPFGHSDGDGTIDANGNYYYRLVRVDNLM
;
A
#
# COMPACT_ATOMS: atom_id res chain seq x y z
N GLN A 1 25.00 -19.46 24.68
CA GLN A 1 24.96 -20.45 25.79
C GLN A 1 24.37 -19.79 27.02
N ASP A 2 24.88 -18.63 27.42
CA ASP A 2 24.37 -17.86 28.57
C ASP A 2 22.88 -17.49 28.44
N LEU A 3 22.44 -17.02 27.26
CA LEU A 3 21.02 -16.68 27.02
C LEU A 3 20.08 -17.85 27.32
N LYS A 4 20.48 -19.06 26.94
CA LYS A 4 19.71 -20.28 27.21
C LYS A 4 19.71 -20.66 28.68
N ALA A 5 20.85 -20.48 29.36
CA ALA A 5 21.01 -20.81 30.77
C ALA A 5 20.22 -19.85 31.69
N VAL A 6 20.18 -18.56 31.37
CA VAL A 6 19.53 -17.54 32.21
C VAL A 6 18.06 -17.33 31.83
N HIS A 7 17.76 -17.29 30.53
CA HIS A 7 16.43 -16.89 30.04
C HIS A 7 15.65 -18.05 29.39
N GLY A 8 16.24 -19.24 29.24
CA GLY A 8 15.59 -20.37 28.57
C GLY A 8 15.41 -20.20 27.06
N LEU A 9 15.96 -19.15 26.47
CA LEU A 9 15.79 -18.80 25.05
C LEU A 9 16.87 -19.41 24.17
N ASP A 10 16.47 -19.80 22.95
CA ASP A 10 17.40 -20.21 21.91
C ASP A 10 17.70 -19.03 20.96
N ALA A 11 18.88 -18.44 21.14
CA ALA A 11 19.32 -17.29 20.37
C ALA A 11 19.32 -17.53 18.84
N GLU A 12 19.61 -18.76 18.38
CA GLU A 12 19.60 -19.05 16.94
C GLU A 12 18.19 -18.96 16.37
N THR A 13 17.21 -19.55 17.07
CA THR A 13 15.81 -19.54 16.67
C THR A 13 15.22 -18.12 16.70
N GLU A 14 15.51 -17.35 17.74
CA GLU A 14 15.05 -15.95 17.84
C GLU A 14 15.61 -15.09 16.70
N LEU A 15 16.92 -15.19 16.42
CA LEU A 15 17.53 -14.44 15.32
C LEU A 15 16.99 -14.88 13.95
N ALA A 16 16.76 -16.19 13.75
CA ALA A 16 16.18 -16.70 12.53
C ALA A 16 14.76 -16.15 12.30
N ASN A 17 13.95 -16.06 13.36
CA ASN A 17 12.60 -15.50 13.31
C ASN A 17 12.64 -14.02 12.94
N ILE A 18 13.47 -13.21 13.63
CA ILE A 18 13.62 -11.77 13.36
C ILE A 18 14.02 -11.52 11.90
N LEU A 19 15.06 -12.20 11.42
CA LEU A 19 15.53 -12.03 10.04
C LEU A 19 14.46 -12.42 9.01
N SER A 20 13.72 -13.50 9.26
CA SER A 20 12.68 -13.93 8.34
C SER A 20 11.51 -12.96 8.27
N GLN A 21 11.09 -12.41 9.41
CA GLN A 21 10.02 -11.42 9.48
C GLN A 21 10.43 -10.12 8.81
N GLU A 22 11.66 -9.65 9.07
CA GLU A 22 12.18 -8.41 8.49
C GLU A 22 12.28 -8.48 6.97
N ILE A 23 12.81 -9.58 6.42
CA ILE A 23 12.90 -9.74 4.96
C ILE A 23 11.50 -9.73 4.32
N LEU A 24 10.53 -10.41 4.92
CA LEU A 24 9.15 -10.40 4.39
C LEU A 24 8.51 -9.00 4.50
N ALA A 25 8.74 -8.30 5.61
CA ALA A 25 8.26 -6.94 5.80
C ALA A 25 8.86 -5.98 4.77
N GLU A 26 10.16 -6.05 4.49
CA GLU A 26 10.81 -5.19 3.50
C GLU A 26 10.33 -5.49 2.07
N ILE A 27 10.13 -6.77 1.70
CA ILE A 27 9.55 -7.13 0.40
C ILE A 27 8.14 -6.55 0.24
N ASN A 28 7.30 -6.70 1.27
CA ASN A 28 5.96 -6.13 1.25
C ASN A 28 6.02 -4.60 1.13
N ARG A 29 6.95 -3.96 1.85
CA ARG A 29 7.13 -2.51 1.80
C ARG A 29 7.63 -2.04 0.44
N GLU A 30 8.52 -2.79 -0.21
CA GLU A 30 9.01 -2.52 -1.57
C GLU A 30 7.85 -2.51 -2.57
N VAL A 31 6.96 -3.50 -2.52
CA VAL A 31 5.78 -3.56 -3.40
C VAL A 31 4.87 -2.34 -3.20
N ILE A 32 4.58 -1.99 -1.94
CA ILE A 32 3.73 -0.82 -1.63
C ILE A 32 4.38 0.49 -2.09
N ARG A 33 5.69 0.69 -1.83
CA ARG A 33 6.43 1.86 -2.32
C ARG A 33 6.43 1.94 -3.84
N THR A 34 6.54 0.80 -4.52
CA THR A 34 6.49 0.72 -5.99
C THR A 34 5.10 1.11 -6.53
N ILE A 35 4.02 0.73 -5.83
CA ILE A 35 2.67 1.21 -6.16
C ILE A 35 2.63 2.74 -6.08
N TYR A 36 3.11 3.35 -5.00
CA TYR A 36 3.08 4.82 -4.86
C TYR A 36 3.95 5.54 -5.88
N PHE A 37 5.14 5.01 -6.17
CA PHE A 37 6.05 5.57 -7.15
C PHE A 37 5.46 5.55 -8.57
N SER A 38 4.78 4.45 -8.93
CA SER A 38 4.25 4.26 -10.28
C SER A 38 2.83 4.79 -10.47
N ALA A 39 2.07 5.05 -9.42
CA ALA A 39 0.69 5.53 -9.51
C ALA A 39 0.59 6.89 -10.20
N GLU A 40 -0.33 7.04 -11.15
CA GLU A 40 -0.65 8.36 -11.72
C GLU A 40 -1.14 9.31 -10.62
N HIS A 41 -1.00 10.62 -10.84
CA HIS A 41 -1.65 11.58 -9.98
C HIS A 41 -3.18 11.52 -10.15
N GLY A 42 -3.91 11.30 -9.04
CA GLY A 42 -5.37 11.45 -9.00
C GLY A 42 -5.77 12.93 -8.94
N ALA A 43 -7.01 13.22 -8.56
CA ALA A 43 -7.48 14.61 -8.36
C ALA A 43 -7.12 15.56 -9.51
N GLN A 44 -7.41 15.13 -10.75
CA GLN A 44 -7.06 15.87 -11.98
C GLN A 44 -8.14 16.87 -12.45
N HIS A 45 -9.34 16.78 -11.89
CA HIS A 45 -10.50 17.56 -12.33
C HIS A 45 -11.31 18.08 -11.16
N ASN A 46 -11.79 19.32 -11.27
CA ASN A 46 -12.59 20.00 -10.25
C ASN A 46 -11.91 20.02 -8.87
N THR A 47 -10.60 20.22 -8.89
CA THR A 47 -9.73 20.51 -7.76
C THR A 47 -8.87 21.71 -8.13
N SER A 48 -8.46 22.47 -7.12
CA SER A 48 -7.63 23.67 -7.27
C SER A 48 -6.21 23.34 -7.74
N THR A 49 -5.66 22.22 -7.26
CA THR A 49 -4.31 21.74 -7.60
C THR A 49 -4.38 20.28 -8.04
N ALA A 50 -3.80 19.97 -9.20
CA ALA A 50 -3.76 18.60 -9.70
C ALA A 50 -2.95 17.68 -8.75
N GLY A 51 -3.49 16.49 -8.46
CA GLY A 51 -2.84 15.55 -7.53
C GLY A 51 -3.10 15.83 -6.05
N VAL A 52 -3.83 16.90 -5.72
CA VAL A 52 -4.17 17.29 -4.35
C VAL A 52 -5.67 17.39 -4.22
N PHE A 53 -6.21 16.90 -3.10
CA PHE A 53 -7.56 17.17 -2.66
C PHE A 53 -7.51 17.90 -1.33
N ASP A 54 -7.77 19.19 -1.38
CA ASP A 54 -7.84 20.06 -0.21
C ASP A 54 -9.28 20.10 0.33
N LEU A 55 -9.49 19.65 1.56
CA LEU A 55 -10.84 19.60 2.13
C LEU A 55 -11.47 20.99 2.33
N ASP A 56 -10.68 22.05 2.47
CA ASP A 56 -11.18 23.41 2.66
C ASP A 56 -11.51 24.11 1.34
N VAL A 57 -10.80 23.76 0.27
CA VAL A 57 -10.90 24.43 -1.04
C VAL A 57 -11.72 23.61 -2.04
N ASP A 58 -11.49 22.30 -2.10
CA ASP A 58 -12.04 21.42 -3.13
C ASP A 58 -13.35 20.74 -2.70
N SER A 59 -13.78 20.97 -1.46
CA SER A 59 -15.08 20.52 -0.97
C SER A 59 -15.97 21.71 -0.60
N ASN A 60 -17.23 21.68 -1.04
CA ASN A 60 -18.22 22.72 -0.71
C ASN A 60 -18.85 22.50 0.69
N GLY A 61 -18.35 21.55 1.48
CA GLY A 61 -18.88 21.21 2.78
C GLY A 61 -18.55 22.27 3.82
N ARG A 62 -19.54 22.68 4.61
CA ARG A 62 -19.33 23.61 5.73
C ARG A 62 -18.83 22.89 6.97
N TRP A 63 -19.30 21.66 7.19
CA TRP A 63 -18.94 20.83 8.35
C TRP A 63 -18.10 19.62 7.92
N SER A 64 -17.25 19.10 8.82
CA SER A 64 -16.27 18.07 8.49
C SER A 64 -16.87 16.83 7.81
N VAL A 65 -18.05 16.36 8.22
CA VAL A 65 -18.72 15.20 7.60
C VAL A 65 -19.11 15.46 6.14
N GLU A 66 -19.49 16.69 5.79
CA GLU A 66 -19.79 17.07 4.41
C GLU A 66 -18.50 17.08 3.57
N LYS A 67 -17.39 17.58 4.14
CA LYS A 67 -16.07 17.58 3.50
C LYS A 67 -15.56 16.15 3.26
N PHE A 68 -15.74 15.24 4.23
CA PHE A 68 -15.39 13.82 4.08
C PHE A 68 -16.20 13.13 2.97
N LYS A 69 -17.47 13.48 2.79
CA LYS A 69 -18.26 13.01 1.64
C LYS A 69 -17.75 13.59 0.31
N GLY A 70 -17.22 14.81 0.32
CA GLY A 70 -16.47 15.37 -0.81
C GLY A 70 -15.26 14.52 -1.19
N LEU A 71 -14.44 14.13 -0.20
CA LEU A 71 -13.30 13.22 -0.39
C LEU A 71 -13.75 11.86 -0.95
N MET A 72 -14.84 11.28 -0.42
CA MET A 72 -15.41 10.04 -0.97
C MET A 72 -15.82 10.17 -2.44
N PHE A 73 -16.40 11.32 -2.83
CA PHE A 73 -16.74 11.58 -4.22
C PHE A 73 -15.50 11.75 -5.10
N GLN A 74 -14.42 12.32 -4.55
CA GLN A 74 -13.14 12.38 -5.27
C GLN A 74 -12.55 10.99 -5.50
N VAL A 75 -12.59 10.10 -4.50
CA VAL A 75 -12.22 8.68 -4.65
C VAL A 75 -13.02 7.99 -5.76
N GLU A 76 -14.33 8.24 -5.83
CA GLU A 76 -15.17 7.74 -6.92
C GLU A 76 -14.72 8.26 -8.30
N ARG A 77 -14.36 9.55 -8.41
CA ARG A 77 -13.87 10.12 -9.67
C ARG A 77 -12.58 9.46 -10.13
N ASP A 78 -11.63 9.24 -9.22
CA ASP A 78 -10.37 8.59 -9.54
C ASP A 78 -10.57 7.10 -9.89
N ALA A 79 -11.46 6.39 -9.17
CA ALA A 79 -11.86 5.03 -9.52
C ALA A 79 -12.47 4.96 -10.94
N ASN A 80 -13.32 5.92 -11.30
CA ASN A 80 -13.90 6.02 -12.65
C ASN A 80 -12.84 6.32 -13.71
N ALA A 81 -11.84 7.13 -13.39
CA ALA A 81 -10.73 7.44 -14.30
C ALA A 81 -9.88 6.19 -14.58
N ILE A 82 -9.55 5.40 -13.53
CA ILE A 82 -8.89 4.09 -13.69
C ILE A 82 -9.66 3.18 -14.64
N ALA A 83 -11.00 3.16 -14.57
CA ALA A 83 -11.83 2.38 -15.49
C ALA A 83 -11.68 2.81 -16.96
N LYS A 84 -11.56 4.13 -17.18
CA LYS A 84 -11.42 4.70 -18.53
C LYS A 84 -10.03 4.42 -19.10
N SER A 85 -8.98 4.55 -18.29
CA SER A 85 -7.59 4.33 -18.71
C SER A 85 -7.31 2.84 -18.93
N THR A 86 -7.64 1.98 -17.95
CA THR A 86 -7.35 0.54 -18.02
C THR A 86 -8.30 -0.23 -18.94
N ARG A 87 -9.54 0.24 -19.12
CA ARG A 87 -10.63 -0.49 -19.77
C ARG A 87 -10.95 -1.86 -19.15
N ARG A 88 -10.54 -2.10 -17.90
CA ARG A 88 -10.76 -3.36 -17.16
C ARG A 88 -11.89 -3.26 -16.14
N GLY A 89 -11.98 -2.14 -15.43
CA GLY A 89 -13.01 -1.89 -14.44
C GLY A 89 -12.69 -0.66 -13.59
N LYS A 90 -13.69 -0.13 -12.86
CA LYS A 90 -13.39 0.95 -11.91
C LYS A 90 -12.59 0.42 -10.73
N GLY A 91 -11.80 1.30 -10.12
CA GLY A 91 -11.08 1.03 -8.89
C GLY A 91 -11.91 0.27 -7.85
N ASN A 92 -11.24 -0.59 -7.09
CA ASN A 92 -11.85 -1.49 -6.12
C ASN A 92 -11.00 -1.72 -4.87
N LEU A 93 -9.86 -1.04 -4.76
CA LEU A 93 -9.04 -1.02 -3.56
C LEU A 93 -8.60 0.40 -3.27
N ILE A 94 -8.37 0.69 -1.99
CA ILE A 94 -7.87 1.96 -1.48
C ILE A 94 -6.74 1.63 -0.50
N ILE A 95 -5.62 2.32 -0.61
CA ILE A 95 -4.53 2.32 0.37
C ILE A 95 -4.37 3.76 0.85
N CYS A 96 -4.49 4.02 2.15
CA CYS A 96 -4.46 5.36 2.69
C CYS A 96 -3.79 5.43 4.08
N SER A 97 -3.61 6.65 4.58
CA SER A 97 -3.24 6.86 5.99
C SER A 97 -4.40 6.51 6.93
N SER A 98 -4.08 6.23 8.20
CA SER A 98 -5.06 5.94 9.25
C SER A 98 -6.06 7.08 9.47
N ASP A 99 -5.63 8.34 9.38
CA ASP A 99 -6.52 9.50 9.48
C ASP A 99 -7.52 9.55 8.31
N VAL A 100 -7.07 9.29 7.09
CA VAL A 100 -7.94 9.28 5.89
C VAL A 100 -8.92 8.11 5.98
N ALA A 101 -8.49 6.92 6.42
CA ALA A 101 -9.39 5.80 6.68
C ALA A 101 -10.47 6.18 7.71
N SER A 102 -10.08 6.86 8.78
CA SER A 102 -10.99 7.32 9.83
C SER A 102 -12.00 8.35 9.31
N ALA A 103 -11.55 9.30 8.47
CA ALA A 103 -12.43 10.25 7.80
C ALA A 103 -13.44 9.57 6.86
N LEU A 104 -13.00 8.57 6.09
CA LEU A 104 -13.88 7.78 5.21
C LEU A 104 -14.92 6.99 6.02
N ALA A 105 -14.52 6.42 7.16
CA ALA A 105 -15.45 5.74 8.07
C ALA A 105 -16.48 6.69 8.67
N MET A 106 -16.05 7.89 9.10
CA MET A 106 -16.95 8.94 9.59
C MET A 106 -17.90 9.48 8.51
N GLY A 107 -17.57 9.29 7.22
CA GLY A 107 -18.48 9.52 6.10
C GLY A 107 -19.73 8.62 6.08
N GLY A 108 -19.72 7.54 6.87
CA GLY A 108 -20.89 6.73 7.22
C GLY A 108 -21.23 5.59 6.26
N MET A 109 -20.38 5.27 5.29
CA MET A 109 -20.62 4.22 4.28
C MET A 109 -19.53 3.14 4.25
N MET A 110 -18.71 3.07 5.30
CA MET A 110 -17.70 2.04 5.46
C MET A 110 -18.12 1.07 6.55
N ASP A 111 -18.00 -0.23 6.31
CA ASP A 111 -18.17 -1.28 7.33
C ASP A 111 -16.90 -1.45 8.17
N ALA A 112 -16.34 -0.33 8.65
CA ALA A 112 -15.03 -0.31 9.28
C ALA A 112 -14.94 -1.22 10.52
N SER A 113 -13.89 -2.03 10.60
CA SER A 113 -13.50 -2.74 11.82
C SER A 113 -12.27 -2.07 12.42
N GLY A 114 -12.40 -1.42 13.58
CA GLY A 114 -11.30 -0.93 14.42
C GLY A 114 -10.06 -0.46 13.67
N ILE A 115 -10.10 0.73 13.07
CA ILE A 115 -8.97 1.34 12.36
C ILE A 115 -7.83 1.55 13.37
N ASP A 116 -6.77 0.74 13.23
CA ASP A 116 -5.64 0.68 14.14
C ASP A 116 -4.38 0.25 13.37
N ASP A 117 -3.31 1.04 13.48
CA ASP A 117 -2.04 0.81 12.81
C ASP A 117 -1.24 -0.38 13.39
N THR A 118 -1.64 -0.89 14.57
CA THR A 118 -1.00 -2.05 15.21
C THR A 118 -1.62 -3.38 14.80
N GLY A 119 -2.83 -3.34 14.23
CA GLY A 119 -3.65 -4.50 13.95
C GLY A 119 -3.57 -4.98 12.49
N ASN A 120 -4.72 -5.36 11.95
CA ASN A 120 -4.84 -5.74 10.55
C ASN A 120 -4.80 -4.48 9.67
N THR A 121 -4.01 -4.49 8.60
CA THR A 121 -3.98 -3.38 7.64
C THR A 121 -5.27 -3.27 6.83
N PHE A 122 -6.01 -4.37 6.65
CA PHE A 122 -7.36 -4.30 6.09
C PHE A 122 -8.34 -3.81 7.15
N VAL A 123 -8.95 -2.65 6.89
CA VAL A 123 -9.81 -1.95 7.87
C VAL A 123 -11.29 -1.96 7.51
N GLY A 124 -11.65 -2.36 6.28
CA GLY A 124 -13.04 -2.51 5.87
C GLY A 124 -13.27 -2.27 4.38
N THR A 125 -14.53 -2.14 4.02
CA THR A 125 -15.08 -1.98 2.68
C THR A 125 -15.93 -0.72 2.59
N LEU A 126 -15.47 0.27 1.83
CA LEU A 126 -16.21 1.49 1.56
C LEU A 126 -17.26 1.26 0.46
N ASN A 127 -18.50 1.71 0.67
CA ASN A 127 -19.64 1.56 -0.24
C ASN A 127 -19.90 0.11 -0.70
N GLY A 128 -19.53 -0.89 0.12
CA GLY A 128 -19.62 -2.31 -0.23
C GLY A 128 -18.77 -2.72 -1.46
N ARG A 129 -17.84 -1.86 -1.90
CA ARG A 129 -17.06 -2.04 -3.12
C ARG A 129 -15.55 -1.94 -2.89
N TYR A 130 -15.09 -0.86 -2.27
CA TYR A 130 -13.65 -0.58 -2.19
C TYR A 130 -13.08 -1.22 -0.94
N LYS A 131 -12.16 -2.16 -1.11
CA LYS A 131 -11.38 -2.69 0.01
C LYS A 131 -10.40 -1.63 0.48
N VAL A 132 -10.52 -1.18 1.72
CA VAL A 132 -9.70 -0.14 2.31
C VAL A 132 -8.61 -0.78 3.16
N TYR A 133 -7.37 -0.39 2.86
CA TYR A 133 -6.18 -0.78 3.58
C TYR A 133 -5.50 0.46 4.15
N VAL A 134 -5.00 0.36 5.37
CA VAL A 134 -4.17 1.38 5.99
C VAL A 134 -2.70 1.03 5.79
N ASP A 135 -1.89 2.02 5.47
CA ASP A 135 -0.43 1.91 5.44
C ASP A 135 0.15 2.35 6.81
N PRO A 136 0.53 1.40 7.69
CA PRO A 136 0.99 1.72 9.05
C PRO A 136 2.38 2.35 9.07
N TYR A 137 3.12 2.32 7.95
CA TYR A 137 4.45 2.91 7.83
C TYR A 137 4.41 4.34 7.28
N PHE A 138 3.21 4.89 7.08
CA PHE A 138 3.05 6.30 6.77
C PHE A 138 3.28 7.13 8.04
N SER A 139 4.06 8.21 7.93
CA SER A 139 4.33 9.07 9.08
C SER A 139 3.13 9.99 9.32
N ALA A 140 2.64 10.07 10.56
CA ALA A 140 1.61 11.04 10.95
C ALA A 140 2.06 12.52 10.77
N SER A 141 3.36 12.79 10.62
CA SER A 141 3.88 14.13 10.30
C SER A 141 3.93 14.42 8.79
N ALA A 142 3.67 13.43 7.94
CA ALA A 142 3.62 13.59 6.49
C ALA A 142 2.21 13.96 6.04
N THR A 143 2.11 14.55 4.85
CA THR A 143 0.83 14.94 4.27
C THR A 143 -0.01 13.72 3.92
N ASN A 144 -1.19 13.61 4.54
CA ASN A 144 -2.15 12.53 4.34
C ASN A 144 -2.36 12.21 2.85
N PHE A 145 -2.74 10.96 2.55
CA PHE A 145 -2.89 10.53 1.17
C PHE A 145 -3.98 9.46 1.03
N VAL A 146 -4.45 9.32 -0.21
CA VAL A 146 -5.28 8.21 -0.65
C VAL A 146 -4.78 7.71 -2.00
N CYS A 147 -4.49 6.41 -2.08
CA CYS A 147 -4.15 5.72 -3.31
C CYS A 147 -5.32 4.81 -3.71
N VAL A 148 -5.99 5.13 -4.80
CA VAL A 148 -7.06 4.30 -5.36
C VAL A 148 -6.46 3.35 -6.39
N GLY A 149 -6.79 2.08 -6.33
CA GLY A 149 -6.28 1.07 -7.25
C GLY A 149 -7.36 0.19 -7.86
N TYR A 150 -6.99 -0.54 -8.91
CA TYR A 150 -7.79 -1.62 -9.48
C TYR A 150 -7.00 -2.94 -9.50
N LYS A 151 -7.68 -4.01 -9.07
CA LYS A 151 -7.22 -5.39 -9.22
C LYS A 151 -8.38 -6.27 -9.72
N GLY A 152 -8.23 -6.86 -10.89
CA GLY A 152 -9.20 -7.81 -11.44
C GLY A 152 -9.18 -9.17 -10.73
N SER A 153 -10.12 -10.06 -11.07
CA SER A 153 -10.23 -11.40 -10.48
C SER A 153 -9.08 -12.33 -10.91
N SER A 154 -8.55 -12.16 -12.11
CA SER A 154 -7.40 -12.91 -12.62
C SER A 154 -6.09 -12.37 -12.04
N ALA A 155 -5.12 -13.24 -11.75
CA ALA A 155 -3.78 -12.82 -11.33
C ALA A 155 -3.10 -11.90 -12.37
N TYR A 156 -3.41 -12.07 -13.65
CA TYR A 156 -2.87 -11.28 -14.77
C TYR A 156 -3.53 -9.91 -14.95
N ASP A 157 -4.60 -9.62 -14.20
CA ASP A 157 -5.30 -8.34 -14.24
C ASP A 157 -4.95 -7.53 -13.00
N ALA A 158 -3.74 -7.00 -12.99
CA ALA A 158 -3.15 -6.19 -11.93
C ALA A 158 -2.26 -5.11 -12.56
N GLY A 159 -2.04 -3.98 -11.87
CA GLY A 159 -1.11 -2.96 -12.38
C GLY A 159 0.36 -3.33 -12.22
N LEU A 160 0.68 -4.14 -11.21
CA LEU A 160 2.03 -4.62 -10.90
C LEU A 160 2.00 -6.12 -10.60
N PHE A 161 3.10 -6.80 -10.93
CA PHE A 161 3.29 -8.21 -10.65
C PHE A 161 4.49 -8.41 -9.74
N TYR A 162 4.26 -9.02 -8.58
CA TYR A 162 5.31 -9.58 -7.73
C TYR A 162 5.54 -11.05 -8.13
N CYS A 163 6.72 -11.34 -8.66
CA CYS A 163 7.07 -12.62 -9.26
C CYS A 163 8.18 -13.32 -8.44
N PRO A 164 7.83 -14.10 -7.40
CA PRO A 164 8.82 -14.82 -6.60
C PRO A 164 9.44 -15.96 -7.40
N TYR A 165 10.77 -16.13 -7.30
CA TYR A 165 11.52 -17.19 -7.97
C TYR A 165 12.18 -18.15 -6.98
N VAL A 166 12.99 -17.63 -6.05
CA VAL A 166 13.53 -18.42 -4.93
C VAL A 166 12.83 -17.94 -3.67
N PRO A 167 12.05 -18.81 -2.99
CA PRO A 167 11.44 -18.44 -1.72
C PRO A 167 12.52 -18.19 -0.66
N LEU A 168 12.11 -17.63 0.47
CA LEU A 168 13.02 -17.38 1.58
C LEU A 168 13.64 -18.71 2.06
N GLN A 169 14.95 -18.87 1.84
CA GLN A 169 15.71 -20.06 2.22
C GLN A 169 16.74 -19.71 3.29
N MET A 170 16.70 -20.44 4.40
CA MET A 170 17.73 -20.38 5.44
C MET A 170 18.96 -21.17 5.00
N VAL A 171 20.14 -20.56 5.11
CA VAL A 171 21.44 -21.21 4.91
C VAL A 171 22.22 -21.17 6.23
N ARG A 172 22.94 -22.25 6.50
CA ARG A 172 23.78 -22.39 7.70
C ARG A 172 25.21 -22.69 7.29
N ALA A 173 26.15 -22.12 8.03
CA ALA A 173 27.57 -22.39 7.88
C ALA A 173 28.27 -22.28 9.24
N VAL A 174 29.50 -22.79 9.32
CA VAL A 174 30.38 -22.61 10.48
C VAL A 174 31.62 -21.85 10.00
N GLY A 175 31.99 -20.78 10.71
CA GLY A 175 33.20 -20.03 10.37
C GLY A 175 34.45 -20.86 10.59
N GLU A 176 35.28 -21.02 9.55
CA GLU A 176 36.47 -21.89 9.60
C GLU A 176 37.53 -21.45 10.63
N SER A 177 37.63 -20.14 10.89
CA SER A 177 38.67 -19.57 11.76
C SER A 177 38.25 -19.45 13.23
N SER A 178 36.95 -19.35 13.51
CA SER A 178 36.42 -19.12 14.87
C SER A 178 35.48 -20.22 15.35
N PHE A 179 35.08 -21.14 14.47
CA PHE A 179 34.06 -22.17 14.71
C PHE A 179 32.70 -21.62 15.17
N GLN A 180 32.45 -20.32 14.96
CA GLN A 180 31.17 -19.72 15.29
C GLN A 180 30.11 -20.06 14.23
N PRO A 181 28.87 -20.38 14.64
CA PRO A 181 27.78 -20.61 13.71
C PRO A 181 27.40 -19.33 12.98
N LYS A 182 27.10 -19.46 11.69
CA LYS A 182 26.59 -18.40 10.82
C LYS A 182 25.26 -18.84 10.25
N ILE A 183 24.26 -17.98 10.38
CA ILE A 183 22.96 -18.14 9.74
C ILE A 183 22.80 -17.03 8.70
N GLY A 184 22.16 -17.35 7.59
CA GLY A 184 21.84 -16.38 6.55
C GLY A 184 20.53 -16.75 5.87
N PHE A 185 19.93 -15.77 5.21
CA PHE A 185 18.72 -15.96 4.42
C PHE A 185 18.96 -15.45 3.01
N LYS A 186 18.35 -16.11 2.03
CA LYS A 186 18.34 -15.66 0.64
C LYS A 186 16.95 -15.83 0.05
N THR A 187 16.60 -14.91 -0.84
CA THR A 187 15.37 -14.91 -1.63
C THR A 187 15.69 -14.31 -3.00
N ARG A 188 14.86 -14.58 -4.00
CA ARG A 188 14.94 -13.92 -5.31
C ARG A 188 13.53 -13.74 -5.86
N TYR A 189 13.22 -12.52 -6.25
CA TYR A 189 11.95 -12.16 -6.86
C TYR A 189 12.20 -11.03 -7.87
N GLY A 190 11.19 -10.75 -8.69
CA GLY A 190 11.16 -9.57 -9.55
C GLY A 190 9.83 -8.84 -9.40
N ILE A 191 9.84 -7.53 -9.63
CA ILE A 191 8.64 -6.71 -9.73
C ILE A 191 8.61 -6.12 -11.13
N VAL A 192 7.49 -6.24 -11.83
CA VAL A 192 7.30 -5.71 -13.18
C VAL A 192 5.93 -5.06 -13.31
N SER A 193 5.83 -4.05 -14.16
CA SER A 193 4.56 -3.42 -14.49
C SER A 193 3.74 -4.27 -15.45
N ASN A 194 2.43 -4.06 -15.46
CA ASN A 194 1.58 -4.60 -16.51
C ASN A 194 1.93 -3.95 -17.85
N PRO A 195 2.14 -4.72 -18.93
CA PRO A 195 2.36 -4.16 -20.27
C PRO A 195 1.22 -3.26 -20.78
N PHE A 196 0.02 -3.37 -20.23
CA PHE A 196 -1.11 -2.48 -20.53
C PHE A 196 -1.36 -1.44 -19.44
N GLY A 197 -0.45 -1.34 -18.47
CA GLY A 197 -0.50 -0.40 -17.36
C GLY A 197 0.06 0.98 -17.71
N HIS A 198 0.83 1.10 -18.79
CA HIS A 198 1.37 2.37 -19.30
C HIS A 198 1.42 2.35 -20.85
N SER A 199 1.89 3.44 -21.47
CA SER A 199 1.87 3.60 -22.94
C SER A 199 2.90 2.78 -23.71
N ASP A 200 4.04 2.43 -23.10
CA ASP A 200 5.21 1.91 -23.80
C ASP A 200 5.22 0.37 -23.83
N GLY A 201 4.48 -0.28 -22.93
CA GLY A 201 4.16 -1.71 -22.93
C GLY A 201 5.34 -2.69 -22.80
N ASP A 202 6.46 -2.23 -22.28
CA ASP A 202 7.71 -2.98 -22.06
C ASP A 202 7.82 -3.61 -20.66
N GLY A 203 6.87 -3.32 -19.76
CA GLY A 203 6.85 -3.82 -18.39
C GLY A 203 7.78 -3.06 -17.43
N THR A 204 8.36 -1.93 -17.86
CA THR A 204 9.10 -1.01 -16.98
C THR A 204 8.19 -0.40 -15.93
N ILE A 205 8.79 -0.03 -14.81
CA ILE A 205 8.12 0.68 -13.73
C ILE A 205 8.53 2.14 -13.83
N ASP A 206 7.68 2.93 -14.45
CA ASP A 206 7.90 4.37 -14.61
C ASP A 206 7.22 5.17 -13.51
N ALA A 207 7.83 6.29 -13.15
CA ALA A 207 7.26 7.22 -12.18
C ALA A 207 5.93 7.76 -12.71
N ASN A 208 4.88 7.68 -11.91
CA ASN A 208 3.54 8.18 -12.23
C ASN A 208 2.94 7.66 -13.56
N GLY A 209 3.36 6.50 -14.05
CA GLY A 209 2.94 5.97 -15.36
C GLY A 209 1.83 4.93 -15.33
N ASN A 210 1.46 4.39 -14.16
CA ASN A 210 0.61 3.22 -14.04
C ASN A 210 -0.88 3.57 -13.92
N TYR A 211 -1.64 3.30 -14.98
CA TYR A 211 -3.08 3.56 -15.10
C TYR A 211 -3.95 2.82 -14.08
N TYR A 212 -3.43 1.77 -13.44
CA TYR A 212 -4.18 0.97 -12.46
C TYR A 212 -4.25 1.63 -11.08
N TYR A 213 -3.39 2.62 -10.81
CA TYR A 213 -3.27 3.27 -9.51
C TYR A 213 -3.31 4.77 -9.66
N ARG A 214 -3.98 5.45 -8.71
CA ARG A 214 -4.03 6.90 -8.64
C ARG A 214 -3.76 7.38 -7.23
N LEU A 215 -2.70 8.15 -7.06
CA LEU A 215 -2.29 8.72 -5.79
C LEU A 215 -2.75 10.16 -5.67
N VAL A 216 -3.41 10.48 -4.56
CA VAL A 216 -3.88 11.82 -4.23
C VAL A 216 -3.33 12.20 -2.87
N ARG A 217 -2.73 13.38 -2.79
CA ARG A 217 -2.41 14.03 -1.51
C ARG A 217 -3.68 14.66 -0.94
N VAL A 218 -3.92 14.48 0.35
CA VAL A 218 -5.08 14.98 1.07
C VAL A 218 -4.62 16.06 2.05
N ASP A 219 -5.04 17.30 1.78
CA ASP A 219 -4.68 18.47 2.59
C ASP A 219 -5.87 18.90 3.47
N ASN A 220 -5.57 19.53 4.61
CA ASN A 220 -6.57 20.09 5.54
C ASN A 220 -7.59 19.06 6.04
N LEU A 221 -7.12 17.84 6.33
CA LEU A 221 -7.97 16.79 6.92
C LEU A 221 -8.45 17.16 8.34
N MET A 222 -7.74 18.06 9.02
CA MET A 222 -8.15 18.91 10.16
C MET A 222 -7.10 20.00 10.40
#